data_AF-A0A2M6P1P9-F1
#
_entry.id   AF-A0A2M6P1P9-F1
#
_cell.length_a   1.000
_cell.length_b   1.000
_cell.length_c   1.000
_cell.angle_alpha   90.00
_cell.angle_beta   90.00
_cell.angle_gamma   90.00
#
_symmetry.space_group_name_H-M   'P 1'
#
loop_
_entity.id
_entity.type
_entity.pdbx_description
1 polymer ?
#
loop_
_entity_poly.entity_id
_entity_poly.type
_entity_poly.pdbx_seq_one_letter_code
_entity_poly.pdbx_strand_id
1 'polypeptide(L)'
;MLEEKLFLIIMLLLGGVNIFWATKSLIDPKFAKKYMAKSPKAWVWKKIVGEERALKVLRIVFAPIGIVVGIILLLYGLSLFLTT
;
A
#
# COMPACT_ATOMS: atom_id res chain seq x y z
N MET A 1 -8.66 -25.64 7.74
CA MET A 1 -9.94 -24.96 7.44
C MET A 1 -10.09 -23.60 8.12
N LEU A 2 -10.16 -23.49 9.46
CA LEU A 2 -10.34 -22.16 10.12
C LEU A 2 -9.10 -21.26 9.98
N GLU A 3 -7.91 -21.81 10.18
CA GLU A 3 -6.64 -21.07 10.07
C GLU A 3 -6.38 -20.56 8.65
N GLU A 4 -6.73 -21.37 7.63
CA GLU A 4 -6.62 -20.98 6.21
C GLU A 4 -7.59 -19.84 5.89
N LYS A 5 -8.85 -19.91 6.33
CA LYS A 5 -9.82 -18.84 6.15
C LYS A 5 -9.39 -17.56 6.86
N LEU A 6 -8.82 -17.66 8.06
CA LEU A 6 -8.27 -16.52 8.78
C LEU A 6 -7.08 -15.89 8.03
N PHE A 7 -6.17 -16.71 7.52
CA PHE A 7 -5.04 -16.24 6.70
C PHE A 7 -5.52 -15.48 5.45
N LEU A 8 -6.51 -16.02 4.74
CA LEU A 8 -7.09 -15.38 3.56
C LEU A 8 -7.78 -14.05 3.89
N ILE A 9 -8.51 -13.98 5.02
CA ILE A 9 -9.10 -12.73 5.50
C ILE A 9 -8.01 -11.69 5.79
N ILE A 10 -6.89 -12.09 6.41
CA ILE A 10 -5.76 -11.19 6.66
C ILE A 10 -5.18 -10.68 5.33
N MET A 11 -5.00 -11.55 4.33
CA MET A 11 -4.52 -11.13 3.00
C MET A 11 -5.47 -10.12 2.34
N LEU A 12 -6.78 -10.35 2.42
CA LEU A 12 -7.79 -9.43 1.89
C LEU A 12 -7.73 -8.07 2.59
N LEU A 13 -7.63 -8.06 3.92
CA LEU A 13 -7.49 -6.84 4.71
C LEU A 13 -6.20 -6.09 4.35
N LEU A 14 -5.07 -6.79 4.22
CA LEU A 14 -3.80 -6.18 3.81
C LEU A 14 -3.90 -5.57 2.41
N GLY A 15 -4.51 -6.27 1.45
CA GLY A 15 -4.77 -5.76 0.11
C GLY A 15 -5.61 -4.48 0.14
N GLY A 16 -6.74 -4.50 0.84
CA GLY A 16 -7.63 -3.35 0.97
C GLY A 16 -6.98 -2.15 1.65
N VAL A 17 -6.28 -2.37 2.77
CA VAL A 17 -5.54 -1.32 3.49
C VAL A 17 -4.45 -0.72 2.61
N ASN A 18 -3.72 -1.55 1.86
CA ASN A 18 -2.68 -1.08 0.95
C ASN A 18 -3.24 -0.19 -0.17
N ILE A 19 -4.33 -0.61 -0.82
CA ILE A 19 -5.02 0.20 -1.85
C ILE A 19 -5.51 1.50 -1.24
N PHE A 20 -6.13 1.46 -0.06
CA PHE A 20 -6.66 2.66 0.60
C PHE A 20 -5.56 3.69 0.84
N TRP A 21 -4.44 3.29 1.46
CA TRP A 21 -3.35 4.23 1.74
C TRP A 21 -2.64 4.72 0.48
N ALA A 22 -2.45 3.85 -0.50
CA ALA A 22 -1.84 4.21 -1.78
C ALA A 22 -2.71 5.22 -2.54
N THR A 23 -4.01 4.94 -2.66
CA THR A 23 -5.00 5.84 -3.25
C THR A 23 -5.06 7.18 -2.51
N LYS A 24 -5.09 7.15 -1.18
CA LYS A 24 -5.08 8.37 -0.36
C LYS A 24 -3.82 9.20 -0.58
N SER A 25 -2.68 8.56 -0.79
CA SER A 25 -1.42 9.24 -1.12
C SER A 25 -1.41 9.87 -2.52
N LEU A 26 -2.20 9.34 -3.45
CA LEU A 26 -2.39 9.94 -4.78
C LEU A 26 -3.35 11.12 -4.74
N ILE A 27 -4.50 10.97 -4.07
CA ILE A 27 -5.59 11.95 -4.09
C ILE A 27 -5.32 13.14 -3.16
N ASP A 28 -4.76 12.90 -1.98
CA ASP A 28 -4.53 13.94 -0.97
C ASP A 28 -3.02 14.25 -0.82
N PRO A 29 -2.52 15.36 -1.40
CA PRO A 29 -1.13 15.77 -1.25
C PRO A 29 -0.75 16.07 0.20
N LYS A 30 -1.68 16.51 1.05
CA LYS A 30 -1.41 16.78 2.47
C LYS A 30 -1.17 15.47 3.20
N PHE A 31 -1.96 14.44 2.90
CA PHE A 31 -1.74 13.09 3.42
C PHE A 31 -0.37 12.54 3.02
N ALA A 32 -0.01 12.63 1.73
CA ALA A 32 1.29 12.16 1.24
C ALA A 32 2.45 12.90 1.91
N LYS A 33 2.37 14.22 2.06
CA LYS A 33 3.36 15.02 2.80
C LYS A 33 3.49 14.59 4.26
N LYS A 34 2.36 14.40 4.96
CA LYS A 34 2.34 13.94 6.36
C LYS A 34 2.95 12.54 6.51
N TYR A 35 2.65 11.64 5.58
CA TYR A 35 3.26 10.31 5.52
C TYR A 35 4.77 10.41 5.33
N MET A 36 5.22 11.23 4.37
CA MET A 36 6.65 11.46 4.11
C MET A 36 7.38 12.05 5.32
N ALA A 37 6.72 12.93 6.08
CA ALA A 37 7.30 13.51 7.29
C ALA A 37 7.50 12.46 8.40
N LYS A 38 6.51 11.59 8.65
CA LYS A 38 6.47 10.72 9.84
C LYS A 38 6.91 9.27 9.63
N SER A 39 6.89 8.76 8.40
CA SER A 39 7.17 7.34 8.14
C SER A 39 8.66 7.02 8.24
N PRO A 40 9.07 6.00 9.04
CA PRO A 40 10.47 5.53 9.07
C PRO A 40 10.97 5.05 7.70
N LYS A 41 10.09 4.44 6.89
CA LYS A 41 10.41 4.03 5.52
C LYS A 41 10.65 5.23 4.61
N ALA A 42 9.88 6.29 4.80
CA ALA A 42 10.07 7.54 4.05
C ALA A 42 11.38 8.23 4.43
N TRP A 43 11.86 8.09 5.67
CA TRP A 43 13.14 8.67 6.11
C TRP A 43 14.32 8.22 5.23
N VAL A 44 14.39 6.94 4.90
CA VAL A 44 15.43 6.38 4.01
C VAL A 44 15.40 7.07 2.65
N TRP A 45 14.22 7.16 2.03
CA TRP A 45 14.06 7.80 0.72
C TRP A 45 14.36 9.30 0.76
N LYS A 46 13.94 10.01 1.81
CA LYS A 46 14.27 11.42 2.01
C LYS A 46 15.78 11.65 2.10
N LYS A 47 16.52 10.74 2.76
CA LYS A 47 17.98 10.83 2.89
C LYS A 47 18.70 10.58 1.56
N ILE A 48 18.17 9.70 0.71
CA ILE A 48 18.81 9.34 -0.58
C ILE A 48 18.54 10.41 -1.65
N VAL A 49 17.28 10.83 -1.82
CA VAL A 49 16.88 11.68 -2.96
C VAL A 49 16.40 13.09 -2.57
N GLY A 50 16.29 13.40 -1.28
CA GLY A 50 15.69 14.64 -0.79
C GLY A 50 14.16 14.57 -0.68
N GLU A 51 13.57 15.46 0.13
CA GLU A 51 12.15 15.37 0.51
C GLU A 51 11.18 15.54 -0.67
N GLU A 52 11.38 16.54 -1.51
CA GLU A 52 10.50 16.79 -2.66
C GLU A 52 10.55 15.66 -3.70
N ARG A 53 11.74 15.15 -3.99
CA ARG A 53 11.90 14.02 -4.93
C ARG A 53 11.32 12.75 -4.33
N ALA A 54 11.54 12.48 -3.05
CA ALA A 54 10.97 11.32 -2.38
C ALA A 54 9.42 11.36 -2.38
N LEU A 55 8.82 12.54 -2.20
CA LEU A 55 7.38 12.72 -2.35
C LEU A 55 6.90 12.46 -3.79
N LYS A 56 7.64 12.92 -4.81
CA LYS A 56 7.33 12.62 -6.21
C LYS A 56 7.42 11.12 -6.49
N VAL A 57 8.48 10.45 -6.04
CA VAL A 57 8.64 8.99 -6.19
C VAL A 57 7.51 8.24 -5.48
N LEU A 58 7.12 8.66 -4.27
CA LEU A 58 5.97 8.09 -3.56
C LEU A 58 4.72 8.12 -4.44
N ARG A 59 4.39 9.27 -5.02
CA ARG A 59 3.13 9.44 -5.77
C ARG A 59 3.18 8.87 -7.19
N ILE A 60 4.33 8.88 -7.85
CA ILE A 60 4.44 8.44 -9.25
C ILE A 60 4.76 6.95 -9.33
N VAL A 61 5.48 6.39 -8.35
CA VAL A 61 5.99 5.02 -8.41
C VAL A 61 5.37 4.16 -7.32
N PHE A 62 5.60 4.49 -6.03
CA PHE A 62 5.21 3.59 -4.94
C PHE A 62 3.70 3.48 -4.75
N ALA A 63 2.95 4.56 -4.87
CA ALA A 63 1.50 4.53 -4.70
C ALA A 63 0.82 3.75 -5.84
N PRO A 64 1.12 3.95 -7.13
CA PRO A 64 0.58 3.09 -8.18
C PRO A 64 0.96 1.62 -8.02
N ILE A 65 2.21 1.32 -7.67
CA ILE A 65 2.63 -0.06 -7.36
C ILE A 65 1.85 -0.62 -6.17
N GLY A 66 1.65 0.17 -5.12
CA GLY A 66 0.86 -0.23 -3.95
C GLY A 66 -0.58 -0.60 -4.29
N ILE A 67 -1.21 0.15 -5.20
CA ILE A 67 -2.54 -0.18 -5.72
C ILE A 67 -2.51 -1.50 -6.47
N VAL A 68 -1.57 -1.68 -7.41
CA VAL A 68 -1.45 -2.92 -8.21
C VAL A 68 -1.23 -4.14 -7.32
N VAL A 69 -0.28 -4.07 -6.38
CA VAL A 69 0.00 -5.14 -5.40
C VAL A 69 -1.23 -5.42 -4.54
N GLY A 70 -1.92 -4.38 -4.08
CA GLY A 70 -3.14 -4.54 -3.31
C GLY A 70 -4.26 -5.23 -4.09
N ILE A 71 -4.44 -4.90 -5.38
CA ILE A 71 -5.40 -5.57 -6.26
C ILE A 71 -5.04 -7.04 -6.44
N ILE A 72 -3.77 -7.36 -6.69
CA ILE A 72 -3.29 -8.75 -6.81
C ILE A 72 -3.60 -9.54 -5.53
N LEU A 73 -3.32 -8.97 -4.36
CA LEU A 73 -3.63 -9.60 -3.06
C LEU A 73 -5.13 -9.83 -2.87
N LEU A 74 -5.97 -8.86 -3.27
CA LEU A 74 -7.43 -9.01 -3.20
C LEU A 74 -7.94 -10.10 -4.13
N LEU A 75 -7.51 -10.11 -5.39
CA LEU A 75 -7.93 -11.10 -6.38
C LEU A 75 -7.46 -12.50 -5.99
N TYR A 76 -6.21 -12.63 -5.56
CA TYR A 76 -5.65 -13.90 -5.11
C TYR A 76 -6.36 -14.41 -3.85
N GLY A 77 -6.48 -13.56 -2.83
CA GLY A 77 -7.17 -13.90 -1.58
C GLY A 77 -8.63 -14.30 -1.82
N LEU A 78 -9.35 -13.59 -2.70
CA LEU A 78 -10.74 -13.90 -3.04
C LEU A 78 -10.84 -15.21 -3.82
N SER A 79 -9.96 -15.44 -4.80
CA SER A 79 -9.96 -16.66 -5.60
C SER A 79 -9.78 -17.91 -4.74
N LEU A 80 -8.84 -17.86 -3.78
CA LEU A 80 -8.62 -18.96 -2.84
C LEU A 80 -9.76 -19.09 -1.83
N PHE A 81 -10.31 -17.98 -1.34
CA PHE A 81 -11.42 -18.01 -0.38
C PHE A 81 -12.70 -18.63 -0.95
N LEU A 82 -12.93 -18.48 -2.26
CA LEU A 82 -14.09 -19.08 -2.94
C LEU A 82 -13.88 -20.55 -3.33
N THR A 83 -12.63 -21.00 -3.41
CA THR A 83 -12.26 -22.36 -3.85
C THR A 83 -11.91 -23.30 -2.69
N THR A 84 -11.83 -22.79 -1.45
CA THR A 84 -11.47 -23.54 -0.23
C THR A 84 -12.58 -23.50 0.83
#